data_AF-A0A172XW21-F1
#
_entry.id   AF-A0A172XW21-F1
#
_cell.length_a   1.000
_cell.length_b   1.000
_cell.length_c   1.000
_cell.angle_alpha   90.00
_cell.angle_beta   90.00
_cell.angle_gamma   90.00
#
_symmetry.space_group_name_H-M   'P 1'
#
loop_
_entity.id
_entity.type
_entity.pdbx_description
1 polymer ?
#
loop_
_entity_poly.entity_id
_entity_poly.type
_entity_poly.pdbx_seq_one_letter_code
_entity_poly.pdbx_strand_id
1 'polypeptide(L)'
;MKPFLRIKKPCEESLDKMHDLPDGKFCDLCSKKVLDLSNLNDSEILNIIQQNKGERFCGIVFNNQLNRSLQPEISFSQNRHSRKTTFTKIAAGVALTASIFNSYPAQTKTVTKTEFVSSQSKISKENQKEEDKTGDGTMIISGKVLIKGTNKSGPETTIHFITPQKVYSAKTDAKGFYNLEVPKESIKSENLLEFSPEDYDYEGQLMILKKEDLLKKNVIYLAENDVRKQYGDISAEGFYANEKSLVLFEGKKLDYKIFNKSYNIFSNKYNVYYIPKPYTKVFTPDEKIDDVYIAFIKTK
;
A
#
# COMPACT_ATOMS: atom_id res chain seq x y z
N MET A 1 3.78 -5.51 7.30
CA MET A 1 5.18 -5.37 6.90
C MET A 1 5.14 -5.06 5.44
N LYS A 2 5.63 -3.89 5.05
CA LYS A 2 5.77 -3.51 3.66
C LYS A 2 7.27 -3.51 3.37
N PRO A 3 7.94 -4.69 3.40
CA PRO A 3 9.37 -4.73 3.13
C PRO A 3 9.58 -4.24 1.71
N PHE A 4 10.72 -3.64 1.42
CA PHE A 4 11.05 -3.23 0.06
C PHE A 4 12.37 -3.83 -0.34
N LEU A 5 12.50 -4.11 -1.63
CA LEU A 5 13.75 -4.53 -2.21
C LEU A 5 14.66 -3.33 -2.37
N ARG A 6 15.94 -3.50 -2.02
CA ARG A 6 16.96 -2.49 -2.26
C ARG A 6 18.21 -3.11 -2.85
N ILE A 7 18.70 -2.50 -3.93
CA ILE A 7 20.03 -2.74 -4.48
C ILE A 7 20.87 -1.50 -4.18
N LYS A 8 21.81 -1.60 -3.22
CA LYS A 8 22.69 -0.48 -2.86
C LYS A 8 23.70 -0.16 -3.96
N LYS A 9 24.25 -1.21 -4.58
CA LYS A 9 25.18 -1.11 -5.69
C LYS A 9 24.72 -2.07 -6.79
N PRO A 10 24.33 -1.58 -7.98
CA PRO A 10 24.09 -2.43 -9.13
C PRO A 10 25.32 -3.29 -9.45
N CYS A 11 25.10 -4.48 -10.00
CA CYS A 11 26.19 -5.28 -10.53
C CYS A 11 26.79 -4.59 -11.76
N GLU A 12 28.11 -4.65 -11.91
CA GLU A 12 28.84 -4.06 -13.04
C GLU A 12 29.02 -5.08 -14.19
N GLU A 13 28.81 -6.37 -13.94
CA GLU A 13 28.92 -7.43 -14.95
C GLU A 13 27.71 -7.43 -15.89
N SER A 14 27.94 -7.61 -17.19
CA SER A 14 26.81 -7.66 -18.14
C SER A 14 26.01 -8.95 -17.97
N LEU A 15 24.67 -8.85 -18.02
CA LEU A 15 23.78 -10.02 -18.02
C LEU A 15 24.07 -10.99 -19.19
N ASP A 16 24.59 -10.48 -20.30
CA ASP A 16 24.94 -11.29 -21.49
C ASP A 16 26.17 -12.17 -21.28
N LYS A 17 27.00 -11.82 -20.28
CA LYS A 17 28.20 -12.59 -19.91
C LYS A 17 27.91 -13.62 -18.81
N MET A 18 26.70 -13.67 -18.28
CA MET A 18 26.29 -14.62 -17.26
C MET A 18 25.68 -15.87 -17.90
N HIS A 19 25.87 -17.02 -17.26
CA HIS A 19 25.33 -18.29 -17.72
C HIS A 19 23.84 -18.42 -17.39
N ASP A 20 23.03 -18.89 -18.34
CA ASP A 20 21.59 -19.06 -18.13
C ASP A 20 21.27 -20.20 -17.15
N LEU A 21 20.29 -19.95 -16.28
CA LEU A 21 19.68 -20.92 -15.39
C LEU A 21 18.15 -20.87 -15.55
N PRO A 22 17.40 -21.93 -15.18
CA PRO A 22 15.93 -21.96 -15.34
C PRO A 22 15.18 -20.80 -14.66
N ASP A 23 15.68 -20.31 -13.53
CA ASP A 23 15.08 -19.25 -12.70
C ASP A 23 15.97 -18.00 -12.62
N GLY A 24 16.89 -17.82 -13.57
CA GLY A 24 17.74 -16.64 -13.63
C GLY A 24 19.06 -16.91 -14.32
N LYS A 25 20.16 -16.50 -13.69
CA LYS A 25 21.51 -16.56 -14.25
C LYS A 25 22.55 -16.94 -13.20
N PHE A 26 23.72 -17.39 -13.63
CA PHE A 26 24.90 -17.56 -12.79
C PHE A 26 25.97 -16.54 -13.20
N CYS A 27 26.45 -15.76 -12.22
CA CYS A 27 27.48 -14.75 -12.46
C CYS A 27 28.84 -15.26 -11.98
N ASP A 28 29.79 -15.42 -12.91
CA ASP A 28 31.14 -15.91 -12.57
C ASP A 28 31.90 -14.92 -11.70
N LEU A 29 31.73 -13.62 -11.94
CA LEU A 29 32.45 -12.55 -11.24
C LEU A 29 32.24 -12.60 -9.72
N CYS A 30 31.01 -12.85 -9.27
CA CYS A 30 30.70 -12.98 -7.84
C CYS A 30 30.44 -14.43 -7.41
N SER A 31 30.49 -15.39 -8.34
CA SER A 31 30.19 -16.82 -8.13
C SER A 31 28.86 -17.06 -7.42
N LYS A 32 27.83 -16.27 -7.76
CA LYS A 32 26.49 -16.37 -7.16
C LYS A 32 25.44 -16.65 -8.24
N LYS A 33 24.40 -17.38 -7.81
CA LYS A 33 23.13 -17.45 -8.52
C LYS A 33 22.41 -16.11 -8.44
N VAL A 34 21.93 -15.62 -9.59
CA VAL A 34 21.18 -14.38 -9.76
C VAL A 34 19.76 -14.75 -10.15
N LEU A 35 18.80 -14.58 -9.24
CA LEU A 35 17.39 -14.94 -9.48
C LEU A 35 16.69 -13.88 -10.35
N ASP A 36 15.93 -14.28 -11.37
CA ASP A 36 15.10 -13.33 -12.11
C ASP A 36 13.74 -13.13 -11.40
N LEU A 37 13.56 -11.97 -10.78
CA LEU A 37 12.33 -11.58 -10.10
C LEU A 37 11.42 -10.70 -10.97
N SER A 38 11.85 -10.35 -12.19
CA SER A 38 11.18 -9.31 -13.00
C SER A 38 9.72 -9.64 -13.33
N ASN A 39 9.37 -10.92 -13.42
CA ASN A 39 8.00 -11.37 -13.69
C ASN A 39 7.24 -11.86 -12.44
N LEU A 40 7.82 -11.71 -11.24
CA LEU A 40 7.20 -12.17 -10.00
C LEU A 40 6.35 -11.07 -9.37
N ASN A 41 5.20 -11.47 -8.81
CA ASN A 41 4.37 -10.58 -8.00
C ASN A 41 4.92 -10.43 -6.58
N ASP A 42 4.39 -9.47 -5.83
CA ASP A 42 4.84 -9.16 -4.47
C ASP A 42 4.75 -10.36 -3.52
N SER A 43 3.73 -11.20 -3.65
CA SER A 43 3.56 -12.38 -2.80
C SER A 43 4.64 -13.43 -3.06
N GLU A 44 5.00 -13.64 -4.33
CA GLU A 44 6.08 -14.55 -4.73
C GLU A 44 7.44 -14.05 -4.26
N ILE A 45 7.70 -12.74 -4.42
CA ILE A 45 8.93 -12.10 -3.91
C ILE A 45 9.01 -12.24 -2.39
N LEU A 46 7.92 -11.96 -1.67
CA LEU A 46 7.85 -12.11 -0.21
C LEU A 46 8.15 -13.55 0.23
N ASN A 47 7.63 -14.54 -0.48
CA ASN A 47 7.91 -15.94 -0.21
C ASN A 47 9.39 -16.28 -0.41
N ILE A 48 10.03 -15.78 -1.48
CA ILE A 48 11.49 -15.96 -1.70
C ILE A 48 12.28 -15.37 -0.53
N ILE A 49 11.96 -14.14 -0.11
CA ILE A 49 12.62 -13.49 1.02
C ILE A 49 12.45 -14.32 2.30
N GLN A 50 11.24 -14.82 2.55
CA GLN A 50 10.93 -15.64 3.72
C GLN A 50 11.71 -16.96 3.72
N GLN A 51 11.77 -17.66 2.58
CA GLN A 51 12.53 -18.89 2.41
C GLN A 51 14.04 -18.67 2.62
N ASN A 52 14.55 -17.53 2.14
CA ASN A 52 15.93 -17.09 2.37
C ASN A 52 16.15 -16.44 3.75
N LYS A 53 15.16 -16.48 4.66
CA LYS A 53 15.24 -15.91 6.02
C LYS A 53 15.66 -14.43 6.04
N GLY A 54 15.34 -13.68 5.00
CA GLY A 54 15.72 -12.26 4.87
C GLY A 54 17.20 -12.02 4.55
N GLU A 55 17.98 -13.07 4.26
CA GLU A 55 19.37 -12.92 3.83
C GLU A 55 19.47 -12.25 2.45
N ARG A 56 20.61 -11.60 2.20
CA ARG A 56 20.88 -10.92 0.93
C ARG A 56 21.10 -11.95 -0.18
N PHE A 57 20.56 -11.68 -1.35
CA PHE A 57 20.70 -12.56 -2.51
C PHE A 57 20.87 -11.74 -3.80
N CYS A 58 21.47 -12.33 -4.83
CA CYS A 58 21.57 -11.65 -6.12
C CYS A 58 20.28 -11.84 -6.92
N GLY A 59 19.79 -10.78 -7.56
CA GLY A 59 18.64 -10.91 -8.43
C GLY A 59 18.55 -9.82 -9.50
N ILE A 60 17.66 -10.06 -10.46
CA ILE A 60 17.24 -9.18 -11.54
C ILE A 60 15.82 -8.72 -11.21
N VAL A 61 15.60 -7.41 -11.17
CA VAL A 61 14.33 -6.79 -10.83
C VAL A 61 14.05 -5.66 -11.80
N PHE A 62 12.79 -5.29 -11.97
CA PHE A 62 12.45 -3.98 -12.51
C PHE A 62 12.67 -2.92 -11.43
N ASN A 63 13.07 -1.71 -11.84
CA ASN A 63 13.23 -0.59 -10.89
C ASN A 63 11.92 -0.29 -10.15
N ASN A 64 10.76 -0.51 -10.79
CA ASN A 64 9.45 -0.42 -10.16
C ASN A 64 9.20 -1.43 -9.02
N GLN A 65 10.03 -2.46 -8.86
CA GLN A 65 9.99 -3.41 -7.72
C GLN A 65 10.92 -2.98 -6.57
N LEU A 66 11.81 -2.01 -6.80
CA LEU A 66 12.74 -1.48 -5.79
C LEU A 66 12.13 -0.32 -5.02
N ASN A 67 12.59 -0.12 -3.78
CA ASN A 67 12.26 1.03 -2.91
C ASN A 67 10.77 1.29 -2.69
N ARG A 68 9.89 0.36 -3.08
CA ARG A 68 8.46 0.39 -2.78
C ARG A 68 8.07 -0.73 -1.85
N SER A 69 7.05 -0.47 -1.07
CA SER A 69 6.33 -1.47 -0.29
C SER A 69 5.95 -2.69 -1.13
N LEU A 70 6.43 -3.88 -0.74
CA LEU A 70 5.87 -5.15 -1.19
C LEU A 70 4.59 -5.45 -0.40
N GLN A 71 3.48 -5.67 -1.11
CA GLN A 71 2.19 -5.99 -0.52
C GLN A 71 1.83 -7.45 -0.79
N PRO A 72 1.56 -8.27 0.23
CA PRO A 72 1.00 -9.59 -0.03
C PRO A 72 -0.36 -9.39 -0.70
N GLU A 73 -0.51 -9.91 -1.93
CA GLU A 73 -1.80 -9.87 -2.61
C GLU A 73 -2.82 -10.62 -1.74
N ILE A 74 -3.88 -9.93 -1.33
CA ILE A 74 -5.10 -10.63 -0.92
C ILE A 74 -5.65 -11.19 -2.22
N SER A 75 -5.46 -12.48 -2.44
CA SER A 75 -6.06 -13.20 -3.56
C SER A 75 -7.58 -13.17 -3.41
N PHE A 76 -8.20 -12.08 -3.84
CA PHE A 76 -9.56 -12.14 -4.36
C PHE A 76 -9.43 -12.90 -5.66
N SER A 77 -9.64 -14.21 -5.56
CA SER A 77 -9.83 -15.08 -6.71
C SER A 77 -10.94 -14.50 -7.58
N GLN A 78 -10.59 -13.61 -8.51
CA GLN A 78 -11.36 -13.43 -9.71
C GLN A 78 -11.04 -14.64 -10.59
N ASN A 79 -11.65 -15.77 -10.20
CA ASN A 79 -11.95 -16.85 -11.11
C ASN A 79 -12.73 -16.26 -12.28
N ARG A 80 -12.03 -15.73 -13.29
CA ARG A 80 -12.58 -15.65 -14.65
C ARG A 80 -12.59 -17.06 -15.21
N HIS A 81 -13.52 -17.86 -14.68
CA HIS A 81 -13.98 -19.09 -15.30
C HIS A 81 -14.61 -18.73 -16.65
N SER A 82 -13.82 -18.74 -17.71
CA SER A 82 -14.34 -19.11 -19.03
C SER A 82 -14.29 -20.63 -19.14
N ARG A 83 -15.09 -21.31 -18.32
CA ARG A 83 -15.45 -22.69 -18.62
C ARG A 83 -16.66 -22.62 -19.54
N LYS A 84 -16.42 -22.83 -20.84
CA LYS A 84 -17.47 -23.29 -21.75
C LYS A 84 -17.93 -24.65 -21.23
N THR A 85 -19.02 -24.67 -20.46
CA THR A 85 -19.67 -25.92 -20.07
C THR A 85 -20.62 -26.32 -21.20
N THR A 86 -20.24 -27.36 -21.93
CA THR A 86 -21.13 -28.04 -22.87
C THR A 86 -22.18 -28.79 -22.06
N PHE A 87 -23.41 -28.26 -22.03
CA PHE A 87 -24.57 -28.95 -21.47
C PHE A 87 -24.84 -30.24 -22.26
N THR A 88 -24.51 -31.39 -21.68
CA THR A 88 -25.01 -32.68 -22.15
C THR A 88 -26.20 -33.09 -21.29
N LYS A 89 -27.30 -33.39 -21.99
CA LYS A 89 -28.64 -33.64 -21.46
C LYS A 89 -28.68 -34.97 -20.71
N ILE A 90 -29.12 -34.96 -19.44
CA ILE A 90 -29.76 -36.12 -18.81
C ILE A 90 -31.03 -35.61 -18.13
N ALA A 91 -32.15 -35.78 -18.79
CA ALA A 91 -33.48 -35.58 -18.25
C ALA A 91 -34.25 -36.90 -18.41
N ALA A 92 -34.07 -37.79 -17.45
CA ALA A 92 -35.02 -38.83 -17.07
C ALA A 92 -35.29 -38.53 -15.59
N GLY A 93 -36.46 -38.08 -15.17
CA GLY A 93 -37.76 -38.60 -15.47
C GLY A 93 -38.36 -39.02 -14.12
N VAL A 94 -38.86 -38.05 -13.36
CA VAL A 94 -39.84 -38.28 -12.29
C VAL A 94 -40.76 -37.06 -12.26
N ALA A 95 -41.91 -37.20 -12.91
CA ALA A 95 -43.07 -36.37 -12.69
C ALA A 95 -43.88 -37.03 -11.57
N LEU A 96 -44.18 -36.31 -10.47
CA LEU A 96 -45.35 -36.56 -9.61
C LEU A 96 -45.82 -35.24 -8.96
N THR A 97 -46.89 -34.69 -9.56
CA THR A 97 -48.11 -34.10 -8.96
C THR A 97 -47.96 -33.15 -7.76
N ALA A 98 -48.17 -31.84 -7.90
CA ALA A 98 -49.46 -31.13 -7.99
C ALA A 98 -50.24 -31.03 -6.66
N SER A 99 -50.22 -29.83 -6.05
CA SER A 99 -51.33 -29.35 -5.22
C SER A 99 -51.39 -27.81 -5.05
N ILE A 100 -52.16 -27.19 -5.96
CA ILE A 100 -53.20 -26.14 -5.82
C ILE A 100 -53.13 -24.95 -4.82
N PHE A 101 -53.26 -23.75 -5.43
CA PHE A 101 -53.98 -22.49 -5.09
C PHE A 101 -53.72 -21.71 -3.77
N ASN A 102 -53.32 -20.44 -3.89
CA ASN A 102 -54.23 -19.30 -3.73
C ASN A 102 -53.64 -17.96 -4.25
N SER A 103 -54.56 -17.16 -4.75
CA SER A 103 -54.43 -15.87 -5.44
C SER A 103 -54.33 -14.70 -4.47
N TYR A 104 -53.57 -13.66 -4.83
CA TYR A 104 -53.93 -12.26 -4.55
C TYR A 104 -53.35 -11.34 -5.62
N PRO A 105 -54.18 -10.59 -6.36
CA PRO A 105 -53.78 -9.32 -6.95
C PRO A 105 -54.20 -8.20 -5.98
N ALA A 106 -53.26 -7.37 -5.55
CA ALA A 106 -53.60 -6.12 -4.88
C ALA A 106 -52.95 -4.97 -5.66
N GLN A 107 -53.77 -4.32 -6.50
CA GLN A 107 -53.43 -3.09 -7.17
C GLN A 107 -53.61 -1.88 -6.24
N THR A 108 -52.90 -0.82 -6.63
CA THR A 108 -53.16 0.62 -6.39
C THR A 108 -52.79 1.22 -5.03
N LYS A 109 -51.75 2.06 -5.08
CA LYS A 109 -51.89 3.50 -4.80
C LYS A 109 -50.86 4.29 -5.62
N THR A 110 -51.36 4.97 -6.65
CA THR A 110 -50.73 6.09 -7.34
C THR A 110 -51.02 7.39 -6.58
N VAL A 111 -49.99 8.12 -6.17
CA VAL A 111 -49.94 9.58 -5.90
C VAL A 111 -48.43 9.91 -5.85
N THR A 112 -47.82 10.93 -6.45
CA THR A 112 -48.09 11.90 -7.50
C THR A 112 -46.70 12.47 -7.84
N LYS A 113 -46.42 12.66 -9.13
CA LYS A 113 -45.28 13.47 -9.60
C LYS A 113 -45.41 14.90 -9.05
N THR A 114 -44.34 15.43 -8.46
CA THR A 114 -44.12 16.87 -8.45
C THR A 114 -42.76 17.14 -9.07
N GLU A 115 -42.81 17.83 -10.21
CA GLU A 115 -41.70 18.38 -10.96
C GLU A 115 -40.99 19.43 -10.11
N PHE A 116 -39.65 19.47 -10.19
CA PHE A 116 -38.93 20.72 -10.00
C PHE A 116 -38.22 21.08 -11.29
N VAL A 117 -38.74 22.15 -11.88
CA VAL A 117 -38.25 22.84 -13.07
C VAL A 117 -36.85 23.40 -12.81
N SER A 118 -36.02 23.22 -13.83
CA SER A 118 -34.71 23.83 -14.03
C SER A 118 -34.77 25.35 -13.97
N SER A 119 -33.84 25.94 -13.21
CA SER A 119 -33.34 27.30 -13.45
C SER A 119 -31.82 27.27 -13.46
N GLN A 120 -31.24 27.38 -14.66
CA GLN A 120 -29.86 27.82 -14.85
C GLN A 120 -29.73 29.27 -14.33
N SER A 121 -28.68 29.54 -13.55
CA SER A 121 -27.79 30.67 -13.86
C SER A 121 -26.54 30.72 -12.97
N LYS A 122 -25.41 30.88 -13.65
CA LYS A 122 -24.27 31.76 -13.35
C LYS A 122 -23.36 31.44 -12.16
N ILE A 123 -22.14 31.08 -12.57
CA ILE A 123 -20.83 31.47 -12.03
C ILE A 123 -20.93 32.66 -11.07
N SER A 124 -20.50 32.44 -9.84
CA SER A 124 -19.89 33.44 -8.98
C SER A 124 -18.71 32.77 -8.28
N LYS A 125 -17.49 33.19 -8.65
CA LYS A 125 -16.31 32.98 -7.82
C LYS A 125 -16.44 33.93 -6.64
N GLU A 126 -16.39 33.43 -5.41
CA GLU A 126 -15.81 34.23 -4.35
C GLU A 126 -15.22 33.36 -3.24
N ASN A 127 -14.02 33.76 -2.85
CA ASN A 127 -13.21 33.19 -1.80
C ASN A 127 -13.99 33.10 -0.50
N GLN A 128 -13.97 31.93 0.13
CA GLN A 128 -14.17 31.83 1.57
C GLN A 128 -12.97 31.12 2.18
N LYS A 129 -12.28 31.87 3.04
CA LYS A 129 -11.44 31.34 4.10
C LYS A 129 -12.26 30.30 4.85
N GLU A 130 -11.88 29.04 4.77
CA GLU A 130 -12.26 28.07 5.79
C GLU A 130 -11.36 28.33 7.00
N GLU A 131 -11.77 29.30 7.80
CA GLU A 131 -11.38 29.35 9.20
C GLU A 131 -12.00 28.14 9.89
N ASP A 132 -11.09 27.36 10.48
CA ASP A 132 -11.24 26.29 11.44
C ASP A 132 -12.53 26.41 12.29
N LYS A 133 -13.56 25.67 11.90
CA LYS A 133 -14.74 25.41 12.73
C LYS A 133 -14.91 23.90 12.90
N THR A 134 -14.12 23.30 13.77
CA THR A 134 -14.57 22.16 14.57
C THR A 134 -14.01 22.27 15.99
N GLY A 135 -14.92 22.43 16.96
CA GLY A 135 -14.65 22.23 18.40
C GLY A 135 -14.52 20.75 18.77
N ASP A 136 -14.14 19.92 17.81
CA ASP A 136 -13.80 18.52 18.02
C ASP A 136 -12.27 18.44 18.08
N GLY A 137 -11.73 17.52 18.88
CA GLY A 137 -10.29 17.38 19.13
C GLY A 137 -9.46 17.00 17.90
N THR A 138 -10.02 17.10 16.70
CA THR A 138 -9.47 16.63 15.44
C THR A 138 -9.02 17.79 14.54
N MET A 139 -8.09 17.49 13.64
CA MET A 139 -7.58 18.35 12.57
C MET A 139 -7.68 17.60 11.25
N ILE A 140 -7.99 18.31 10.17
CA ILE A 140 -8.03 17.76 8.82
C ILE A 140 -6.74 18.14 8.08
N ILE A 141 -5.94 17.15 7.73
CA ILE A 141 -4.81 17.29 6.80
C ILE A 141 -5.37 17.09 5.39
N SER A 142 -5.24 18.08 4.53
CA SER A 142 -5.80 18.03 3.17
C SER A 142 -4.76 18.35 2.11
N GLY A 143 -4.97 17.81 0.91
CA GLY A 143 -4.06 18.05 -0.21
C GLY A 143 -4.51 17.39 -1.49
N LYS A 144 -3.61 17.36 -2.46
CA LYS A 144 -3.83 16.78 -3.78
C LYS A 144 -2.62 15.97 -4.23
N VAL A 145 -2.85 14.82 -4.85
CA VAL A 145 -1.83 13.98 -5.47
C VAL A 145 -1.93 14.10 -6.99
N LEU A 146 -0.80 14.38 -7.64
CA LEU A 146 -0.65 14.53 -9.10
C LEU A 146 0.46 13.63 -9.63
N ILE A 147 0.43 13.33 -10.93
CA ILE A 147 1.53 12.64 -11.60
C ILE A 147 2.64 13.65 -11.92
N LYS A 148 3.87 13.36 -11.47
CA LYS A 148 5.07 14.19 -11.69
C LYS A 148 5.30 14.44 -13.19
N GLY A 149 5.61 15.69 -13.54
CA GLY A 149 5.79 16.09 -14.94
C GLY A 149 4.47 16.30 -15.69
N THR A 150 3.33 16.11 -15.04
CA THR A 150 2.00 16.40 -15.60
C THR A 150 1.18 17.23 -14.61
N ASN A 151 0.05 17.76 -15.08
CA ASN A 151 -0.98 18.36 -14.22
C ASN A 151 -2.21 17.45 -14.07
N LYS A 152 -2.06 16.15 -14.37
CA LYS A 152 -3.13 15.16 -14.26
C LYS A 152 -3.20 14.63 -12.83
N SER A 153 -4.41 14.26 -12.39
CA SER A 153 -4.64 13.59 -11.12
C SER A 153 -3.77 12.33 -11.02
N GLY A 154 -3.17 12.12 -9.85
CA GLY A 154 -2.44 10.88 -9.54
C GLY A 154 -3.35 9.66 -9.49
N PRO A 155 -2.78 8.45 -9.42
CA PRO A 155 -3.55 7.23 -9.16
C PRO A 155 -4.29 7.34 -7.82
N GLU A 156 -5.27 6.45 -7.61
CA GLU A 156 -5.84 6.24 -6.27
C GLU A 156 -4.70 5.95 -5.31
N THR A 157 -4.61 6.75 -4.25
CA THR A 157 -3.48 6.75 -3.33
C THR A 157 -4.03 6.72 -1.91
N THR A 158 -3.54 5.79 -1.10
CA THR A 158 -3.79 5.78 0.34
C THR A 158 -2.72 6.62 1.03
N ILE A 159 -3.15 7.64 1.78
CA ILE A 159 -2.30 8.48 2.62
C ILE A 159 -2.34 7.90 4.03
N HIS A 160 -1.17 7.61 4.60
CA HIS A 160 -1.04 7.18 6.00
C HIS A 160 -0.34 8.27 6.81
N PHE A 161 -0.96 8.74 7.89
CA PHE A 161 -0.32 9.53 8.94
C PHE A 161 0.14 8.58 10.05
N ILE A 162 1.46 8.42 10.18
CA ILE A 162 2.05 7.35 10.97
C ILE A 162 2.49 7.87 12.34
N THR A 163 1.87 7.34 13.40
CA THR A 163 2.26 7.60 14.80
C THR A 163 2.62 6.30 15.51
N PRO A 164 3.34 6.35 16.65
CA PRO A 164 3.60 5.14 17.44
C PRO A 164 2.34 4.43 17.93
N GLN A 165 1.27 5.19 18.24
CA GLN A 165 0.05 4.66 18.84
C GLN A 165 -0.98 4.19 17.82
N LYS A 166 -1.00 4.80 16.63
CA LYS A 166 -1.98 4.51 15.58
C LYS A 166 -1.52 5.04 14.22
N VAL A 167 -1.96 4.37 13.15
CA VAL A 167 -1.87 4.91 11.79
C VAL A 167 -3.26 5.34 11.34
N TYR A 168 -3.38 6.61 10.95
CA TYR A 168 -4.60 7.18 10.39
C TYR A 168 -4.49 7.16 8.88
N SER A 169 -5.56 6.81 8.18
CA SER A 169 -5.51 6.63 6.72
C SER A 169 -6.71 7.26 6.02
N ALA A 170 -6.47 7.81 4.84
CA ALA A 170 -7.50 8.30 3.92
C ALA A 170 -7.08 7.99 2.49
N LYS A 171 -8.06 7.91 1.58
CA LYS A 171 -7.81 7.70 0.16
C LYS A 171 -8.05 8.98 -0.63
N THR A 172 -7.35 9.13 -1.74
CA THR A 172 -7.66 10.19 -2.70
C THR A 172 -8.99 9.92 -3.41
N ASP A 173 -9.68 10.99 -3.79
CA ASP A 173 -10.80 10.93 -4.72
C ASP A 173 -10.32 10.77 -6.18
N ALA A 174 -11.27 10.64 -7.12
CA ALA A 174 -10.97 10.52 -8.56
C ALA A 174 -10.23 11.74 -9.16
N LYS A 175 -10.17 12.87 -8.44
CA LYS A 175 -9.45 14.08 -8.83
C LYS A 175 -8.12 14.22 -8.08
N GLY A 176 -7.72 13.23 -7.29
CA GLY A 176 -6.49 13.18 -6.52
C GLY A 176 -6.55 13.93 -5.18
N PHE A 177 -7.69 14.48 -4.77
CA PHE A 177 -7.81 15.20 -3.49
C PHE A 177 -7.97 14.23 -2.33
N TYR A 178 -7.38 14.53 -1.18
CA TYR A 178 -7.59 13.79 0.06
C TYR A 178 -7.90 14.72 1.22
N ASN A 179 -8.68 14.21 2.18
CA ASN A 179 -8.91 14.79 3.49
C ASN A 179 -8.68 13.71 4.54
N LEU A 180 -7.70 13.91 5.41
CA LEU A 180 -7.30 12.96 6.44
C LEU A 180 -7.54 13.58 7.81
N GLU A 181 -8.48 13.01 8.56
CA GLU A 181 -8.78 13.44 9.92
C GLU A 181 -7.85 12.77 10.94
N VAL A 182 -7.19 13.59 11.76
CA VAL A 182 -6.27 13.14 12.82
C VAL A 182 -6.52 13.90 14.13
N PRO A 183 -6.33 13.30 15.30
CA PRO A 183 -6.43 14.02 16.56
C PRO A 183 -5.32 15.05 16.73
N LYS A 184 -5.65 16.25 17.22
CA LYS A 184 -4.73 17.38 17.39
C LYS A 184 -3.55 17.03 18.30
N GLU A 185 -3.78 16.19 19.32
CA GLU A 185 -2.77 15.71 20.25
C GLU A 185 -1.76 14.75 19.63
N SER A 186 -2.09 14.14 18.49
CA SER A 186 -1.19 13.24 17.76
C SER A 186 -0.20 13.97 16.85
N ILE A 187 -0.44 15.27 16.61
CA ILE A 187 0.40 16.11 15.74
C ILE A 187 1.60 16.63 16.51
N LYS A 188 2.79 16.30 16.00
CA LYS A 188 4.09 16.78 16.49
C LYS A 188 4.63 17.92 15.64
N SER A 189 5.78 18.47 16.01
CA SER A 189 6.49 19.48 15.21
C SER A 189 6.89 18.97 13.83
N GLU A 190 7.35 17.72 13.74
CA GLU A 190 7.59 16.98 12.50
C GLU A 190 6.77 15.67 12.51
N ASN A 191 6.14 15.35 11.39
CA ASN A 191 5.21 14.22 11.26
C ASN A 191 5.54 13.42 10.00
N LEU A 192 5.36 12.09 10.06
CA LEU A 192 5.62 11.21 8.93
C LEU A 192 4.31 10.87 8.21
N LEU A 193 4.27 11.16 6.92
CA LEU A 193 3.21 10.72 6.01
C LEU A 193 3.78 9.74 4.98
N GLU A 194 3.02 8.70 4.67
CA GLU A 194 3.26 7.79 3.53
C GLU A 194 2.17 8.01 2.49
N PHE A 195 2.56 8.22 1.24
CA PHE A 195 1.69 8.22 0.08
C PHE A 195 1.89 6.89 -0.64
N SER A 196 0.92 5.99 -0.53
CA SER A 196 0.97 4.62 -1.08
C SER A 196 -0.03 4.50 -2.24
N PRO A 197 0.43 4.59 -3.50
CA PRO A 197 -0.41 4.37 -4.67
C PRO A 197 -0.97 2.94 -4.66
N GLU A 198 -2.20 2.78 -5.13
CA GLU A 198 -2.78 1.46 -5.43
C GLU A 198 -2.21 0.90 -6.75
N ASP A 199 -1.83 1.78 -7.67
CA ASP A 199 -1.22 1.44 -8.94
C ASP A 199 0.32 1.32 -8.79
N TYR A 200 0.85 0.12 -9.03
CA TYR A 200 2.27 -0.21 -8.94
C TYR A 200 3.13 0.44 -10.03
N ASP A 201 2.52 1.12 -11.00
CA ASP A 201 3.24 1.93 -11.98
C ASP A 201 3.74 3.26 -11.40
N TYR A 202 3.40 3.59 -10.14
CA TYR A 202 3.83 4.83 -9.49
C TYR A 202 4.65 4.57 -8.21
N GLU A 203 5.66 5.40 -7.99
CA GLU A 203 6.53 5.31 -6.81
C GLU A 203 5.81 5.88 -5.59
N GLY A 204 5.67 5.07 -4.54
CA GLY A 204 5.19 5.54 -3.24
C GLY A 204 6.21 6.44 -2.54
N GLN A 205 5.76 7.32 -1.66
CA GLN A 205 6.64 8.33 -1.06
C GLN A 205 6.42 8.46 0.45
N LEU A 206 7.52 8.42 1.22
CA LEU A 206 7.55 8.84 2.61
C LEU A 206 7.99 10.30 2.71
N MET A 207 7.27 11.11 3.48
CA MET A 207 7.53 12.54 3.65
C MET A 207 7.46 12.95 5.11
N ILE A 208 8.44 13.74 5.54
CA ILE A 208 8.40 14.43 6.83
C ILE A 208 7.81 15.82 6.59
N LEU A 209 6.68 16.11 7.21
CA LEU A 209 6.00 17.39 7.13
C LEU A 209 5.97 18.06 8.49
N LYS A 210 6.28 19.37 8.51
CA LYS A 210 6.15 20.18 9.72
C LYS A 210 4.68 20.44 10.03
N LYS A 211 4.37 20.67 11.31
CA LYS A 211 3.00 21.01 11.75
C LYS A 211 2.38 22.14 10.92
N GLU A 212 3.16 23.18 10.62
CA GLU A 212 2.67 24.34 9.86
C GLU A 212 2.39 24.01 8.39
N ASP A 213 3.08 23.00 7.84
CA ASP A 213 2.88 22.54 6.47
C ASP A 213 1.68 21.59 6.36
N LEU A 214 1.32 20.86 7.42
CA LEU A 214 0.11 20.02 7.44
C LEU A 214 -1.19 20.83 7.29
N LEU A 215 -1.17 22.08 7.74
CA LEU A 215 -2.29 23.02 7.62
C LEU A 215 -2.45 23.58 6.20
N LYS A 216 -1.43 23.42 5.36
CA LYS A 216 -1.46 23.89 3.97
C LYS A 216 -2.03 22.81 3.07
N LYS A 217 -2.81 23.20 2.07
CA LYS A 217 -3.27 22.31 1.01
C LYS A 217 -2.09 21.94 0.11
N ASN A 218 -1.37 20.87 0.49
CA ASN A 218 -0.15 20.45 -0.20
C ASN A 218 -0.47 19.73 -1.51
N VAL A 219 0.34 19.98 -2.53
CA VAL A 219 0.32 19.22 -3.78
C VAL A 219 1.53 18.30 -3.80
N ILE A 220 1.26 16.99 -3.85
CA ILE A 220 2.27 15.94 -3.87
C ILE A 220 2.35 15.37 -5.29
N TYR A 221 3.56 15.15 -5.77
CA TYR A 221 3.81 14.63 -7.11
C TYR A 221 4.42 13.25 -7.03
N LEU A 222 3.71 12.24 -7.54
CA LEU A 222 4.21 10.86 -7.63
C LEU A 222 4.86 10.65 -9.00
N ALA A 223 6.04 10.04 -9.01
CA ALA A 223 6.70 9.66 -10.25
C ALA A 223 6.15 8.33 -10.77
N GLU A 224 6.06 8.19 -12.09
CA GLU A 224 5.95 6.86 -12.70
C GLU A 224 7.23 6.09 -12.39
N ASN A 225 7.09 4.80 -12.08
CA ASN A 225 8.19 3.93 -11.79
C ASN A 225 9.00 3.63 -13.07
N ASP A 226 10.29 3.46 -12.88
CA ASP A 226 11.19 3.06 -13.95
C ASP A 226 11.02 1.55 -14.24
N VAL A 227 10.71 1.21 -15.50
CA VAL A 227 10.55 -0.19 -15.95
C VAL A 227 11.86 -0.80 -16.45
N ARG A 228 13.00 -0.10 -16.32
CA ARG A 228 14.31 -0.69 -16.64
C ARG A 228 14.67 -1.78 -15.63
N LYS A 229 15.30 -2.83 -16.13
CA LYS A 229 15.87 -3.88 -15.28
C LYS A 229 17.11 -3.36 -14.56
N GLN A 230 17.19 -3.64 -13.27
CA GLN A 230 18.38 -3.49 -12.46
C GLN A 230 18.71 -4.85 -11.83
N TYR A 231 19.98 -5.11 -11.59
CA TYR A 231 20.43 -6.38 -11.03
C TYR A 231 21.62 -6.16 -10.10
N GLY A 232 21.75 -7.02 -9.10
CA GLY A 232 22.76 -6.87 -8.07
C GLY A 232 22.38 -7.58 -6.78
N ASP A 233 23.09 -7.24 -5.71
CA ASP A 233 22.88 -7.81 -4.38
C ASP A 233 21.69 -7.12 -3.69
N ILE A 234 20.57 -7.84 -3.66
CA ILE A 234 19.28 -7.41 -3.12
C ILE A 234 19.28 -7.61 -1.60
N SER A 235 18.90 -6.57 -0.87
CA SER A 235 18.41 -6.68 0.52
C SER A 235 16.91 -6.52 0.56
N ALA A 236 16.27 -7.34 1.39
CA ALA A 236 14.93 -7.10 1.89
C ALA A 236 15.00 -6.25 3.16
N GLU A 237 14.91 -4.92 3.01
CA GLU A 237 14.86 -4.03 4.17
C GLU A 237 13.47 -4.13 4.84
N GLY A 238 13.45 -4.04 6.17
CA GLY A 238 12.20 -4.10 6.93
C GLY A 238 11.62 -5.49 7.18
N PHE A 239 12.37 -6.57 6.91
CA PHE A 239 11.89 -7.94 7.14
C PHE A 239 12.09 -8.43 8.59
N TYR A 240 13.25 -8.16 9.18
CA TYR A 240 13.55 -8.44 10.58
C TYR A 240 14.24 -7.26 11.25
N ALA A 241 13.82 -6.96 12.47
CA ALA A 241 14.48 -5.97 13.30
C ALA A 241 15.84 -6.50 13.79
N ASN A 242 16.80 -5.63 14.07
CA ASN A 242 18.12 -5.96 14.61
C ASN A 242 18.44 -5.09 15.83
N GLU A 243 19.66 -5.18 16.36
CA GLU A 243 20.10 -4.42 17.54
C GLU A 243 20.09 -2.90 17.36
N LYS A 244 20.07 -2.40 16.11
CA LYS A 244 19.93 -0.98 15.77
C LYS A 244 18.51 -0.59 15.37
N SER A 245 17.55 -1.50 15.49
CA SER A 245 16.14 -1.23 15.22
C SER A 245 15.41 -0.78 16.48
N LEU A 246 14.56 0.24 16.35
CA LEU A 246 13.58 0.57 17.38
C LEU A 246 12.25 -0.11 17.04
N VAL A 247 11.78 -1.02 17.90
CA VAL A 247 10.45 -1.61 17.75
C VAL A 247 9.47 -0.95 18.71
N LEU A 248 8.37 -0.45 18.17
CA LEU A 248 7.24 0.15 18.87
C LEU A 248 6.01 -0.74 18.64
N PHE A 249 5.59 -1.46 19.67
CA PHE A 249 4.38 -2.28 19.66
C PHE A 249 3.28 -1.59 20.47
N GLU A 250 2.17 -1.24 19.83
CA GLU A 250 1.06 -0.50 20.45
C GLU A 250 1.56 0.77 21.19
N GLY A 251 2.46 1.52 20.55
CA GLY A 251 3.08 2.72 21.10
C GLY A 251 4.16 2.51 22.17
N LYS A 252 4.48 1.27 22.56
CA LYS A 252 5.49 0.95 23.58
C LYS A 252 6.72 0.29 22.98
N LYS A 253 7.89 0.59 23.52
CA LYS A 253 9.14 -0.05 23.11
C LYS A 253 9.08 -1.56 23.38
N LEU A 254 9.46 -2.36 22.40
CA LEU A 254 9.57 -3.82 22.47
C LEU A 254 10.99 -4.24 22.09
N ASP A 255 11.51 -5.29 22.72
CA ASP A 255 12.80 -5.88 22.33
C ASP A 255 12.70 -6.51 20.93
N TYR A 256 13.70 -6.27 20.09
CA TYR A 256 13.68 -6.71 18.69
C TYR A 256 13.71 -8.24 18.56
N LYS A 257 14.37 -8.97 19.48
CA LYS A 257 14.40 -10.44 19.44
C LYS A 257 13.03 -11.01 19.78
N ILE A 258 12.36 -10.43 20.77
CA ILE A 258 10.98 -10.80 21.13
C ILE A 258 10.04 -10.52 19.94
N PHE A 259 10.15 -9.33 19.34
CA PHE A 259 9.38 -8.97 18.15
C PHE A 259 9.60 -9.96 17.00
N ASN A 260 10.85 -10.22 16.61
CA ASN A 260 11.16 -11.13 15.51
C ASN A 260 10.66 -12.55 15.79
N LYS A 261 10.84 -13.06 17.02
CA LYS A 261 10.35 -14.40 17.38
C LYS A 261 8.83 -14.50 17.23
N SER A 262 8.09 -13.49 17.70
CA SER A 262 6.64 -13.47 17.57
C SER A 262 6.20 -13.29 16.12
N TYR A 263 6.81 -12.33 15.42
CA TYR A 263 6.49 -12.00 14.04
C TYR A 263 6.76 -13.17 13.09
N ASN A 264 7.84 -13.92 13.30
CA ASN A 264 8.15 -15.12 12.51
C ASN A 264 7.05 -16.20 12.62
N ILE A 265 6.40 -16.33 13.78
CA ILE A 265 5.36 -17.34 14.01
C ILE A 265 3.98 -16.81 13.59
N PHE A 266 3.71 -15.53 13.83
CA PHE A 266 2.39 -14.93 13.73
C PHE A 266 2.35 -13.71 12.82
N SER A 267 3.14 -13.69 11.75
CA SER A 267 3.27 -12.53 10.83
C SER A 267 1.92 -12.03 10.32
N ASN A 268 0.97 -12.94 10.08
CA ASN A 268 -0.39 -12.64 9.62
C ASN A 268 -1.26 -11.93 10.67
N LYS A 269 -0.87 -11.90 11.95
CA LYS A 269 -1.59 -11.23 13.06
C LYS A 269 -1.18 -9.78 13.28
N TYR A 270 -0.13 -9.30 12.61
CA TYR A 270 0.39 -7.96 12.83
C TYR A 270 0.20 -7.05 11.60
N ASN A 271 -0.19 -5.80 11.86
CA ASN A 271 0.06 -4.69 10.95
C ASN A 271 1.38 -4.05 11.36
N VAL A 272 2.38 -4.12 10.50
CA VAL A 272 3.73 -3.61 10.78
C VAL A 272 4.10 -2.58 9.71
N TYR A 273 4.46 -1.39 10.15
CA TYR A 273 4.98 -0.29 9.34
C TYR A 273 6.48 -0.17 9.58
N TYR A 274 7.27 -0.24 8.51
CA TYR A 274 8.71 -0.11 8.55
C TYR A 274 9.10 1.31 8.15
N ILE A 275 9.91 1.96 8.96
CA ILE A 275 10.38 3.32 8.74
C ILE A 275 11.90 3.28 8.55
N PRO A 276 12.40 3.62 7.35
CA PRO A 276 13.83 3.58 7.07
C PRO A 276 14.57 4.75 7.74
N LYS A 277 15.90 4.59 7.90
CA LYS A 277 16.81 5.53 8.56
C LYS A 277 16.53 7.02 8.36
N PRO A 278 16.30 7.52 7.13
CA PRO A 278 16.11 8.96 6.91
C PRO A 278 14.90 9.55 7.65
N TYR A 279 13.96 8.70 8.07
CA TYR A 279 12.69 9.09 8.67
C TYR A 279 12.58 8.75 10.16
N THR A 280 13.58 8.07 10.75
CA THR A 280 13.53 7.61 12.15
C THR A 280 13.50 8.76 13.16
N LYS A 281 14.05 9.92 12.79
CA LYS A 281 14.08 11.14 13.63
C LYS A 281 12.69 11.62 14.09
N VAL A 282 11.63 11.25 13.38
CA VAL A 282 10.24 11.56 13.77
C VAL A 282 9.81 10.80 15.03
N PHE A 283 10.45 9.65 15.29
CA PHE A 283 10.11 8.73 16.37
C PHE A 283 11.13 8.71 17.50
N THR A 284 12.41 8.97 17.20
CA THR A 284 13.49 8.94 18.18
C THR A 284 14.61 9.92 17.81
N PRO A 285 15.17 10.67 18.78
CA PRO A 285 16.36 11.49 18.54
C PRO A 285 17.67 10.66 18.53
N ASP A 286 17.61 9.37 18.85
CA ASP A 286 18.79 8.50 18.91
C ASP A 286 19.31 8.16 17.50
N GLU A 287 20.42 8.78 17.11
CA GLU A 287 21.08 8.60 15.81
C GLU A 287 21.68 7.19 15.61
N LYS A 288 21.78 6.39 16.68
CA LYS A 288 22.24 4.99 16.59
C LYS A 288 21.17 4.06 16.02
N ILE A 289 19.92 4.52 15.97
CA ILE A 289 18.80 3.75 15.42
C ILE A 289 18.80 3.86 13.89
N ASP A 290 18.95 2.71 13.23
CA ASP A 290 18.99 2.61 11.77
C ASP A 290 17.58 2.52 11.17
N ASP A 291 16.58 2.03 11.90
CA ASP A 291 15.20 1.93 11.44
C ASP A 291 14.20 1.79 12.60
N VAL A 292 12.91 2.05 12.29
CA VAL A 292 11.82 1.93 13.27
C VAL A 292 10.75 0.98 12.73
N TYR A 293 10.27 0.08 13.59
CA TYR A 293 9.16 -0.83 13.33
C TYR A 293 7.99 -0.41 14.19
N ILE A 294 6.85 -0.05 13.59
CA ILE A 294 5.63 0.26 14.32
C ILE A 294 4.63 -0.86 14.06
N ALA A 295 4.30 -1.60 15.12
CA ALA A 295 3.51 -2.82 15.05
C ALA A 295 2.21 -2.71 15.86
N PHE A 296 1.12 -3.15 15.25
CA PHE A 296 -0.22 -3.24 15.83
C PHE A 296 -0.78 -4.64 15.63
N ILE A 297 -1.65 -5.09 16.53
CA ILE A 297 -2.44 -6.31 16.29
C ILE A 297 -3.49 -6.03 15.22
N LYS A 298 -3.65 -6.93 14.24
CA LYS A 298 -4.78 -6.88 13.31
C LYS A 298 -6.06 -7.17 14.09
N THR A 299 -6.94 -6.17 14.16
CA THR A 299 -8.31 -6.37 14.62
C THR A 299 -9.03 -7.29 13.63
N LYS A 300 -9.72 -8.31 14.15
CA LYS A 300 -10.57 -9.20 13.35
C LYS A 300 -11.80 -8.47 12.84
#